data_AF-A0A838FHD3-F1
#
_entry.id   AF-A0A838FHD3-F1
#
_cell.length_a   1.000
_cell.length_b   1.000
_cell.length_c   1.000
_cell.angle_alpha   90.00
_cell.angle_beta   90.00
_cell.angle_gamma   90.00
#
_symmetry.space_group_name_H-M   'P 1'
#
loop_
_entity.id
_entity.type
_entity.pdbx_description
1 polymer ?
#
loop_
_entity_poly.entity_id
_entity_poly.type
_entity_poly.pdbx_seq_one_letter_code
_entity_poly.pdbx_strand_id
1 'polypeptide(L)'
;MTLRETLQKTFLPSQPKTSSMIVVGTMAFDSIETPFGKSENIIGGAATYISLAASYFVKNIRLVSVIGGDFPKEQISFMNQRGIHTDGVQIKEDEKSFFWKGSYHLDMNTRDTLVTELNVLAAFD
;
A
#
# COMPACT_ATOMS: atom_id res chain seq x y z
N MET A 1 9.65 -36.36 -30.07
CA MET A 1 8.79 -36.09 -28.91
C MET A 1 8.18 -37.41 -28.47
N THR A 2 8.45 -37.84 -27.24
CA THR A 2 7.98 -39.15 -26.75
C THR A 2 6.53 -39.07 -26.30
N LEU A 3 5.80 -40.20 -26.33
CA LEU A 3 4.40 -40.27 -25.87
C LEU A 3 4.23 -39.70 -24.45
N ARG A 4 5.27 -39.83 -23.61
CA ARG A 4 5.34 -39.30 -22.24
C ARG A 4 5.39 -37.77 -22.18
N GLU A 5 6.12 -37.12 -23.09
CA GLU A 5 6.20 -35.66 -23.20
C GLU A 5 4.87 -35.07 -23.70
N THR A 6 4.20 -35.74 -24.64
CA THR A 6 2.88 -35.34 -25.16
C THR A 6 1.82 -35.42 -24.07
N LEU A 7 1.83 -36.49 -23.26
CA LEU A 7 0.90 -36.67 -22.14
C LEU A 7 1.13 -35.63 -21.02
N GLN A 8 2.38 -35.29 -20.69
CA GLN A 8 2.69 -34.24 -19.70
C GLN A 8 2.17 -32.85 -20.11
N LYS A 9 2.26 -32.47 -21.38
CA LYS A 9 1.75 -31.17 -21.86
C LYS A 9 0.23 -31.12 -21.97
N THR A 10 -0.43 -32.25 -22.19
CA THR A 10 -1.86 -32.30 -22.49
C THR A 10 -2.72 -32.48 -21.24
N PHE A 11 -2.21 -33.18 -20.21
CA PHE A 11 -3.02 -33.63 -19.07
C PHE A 11 -2.57 -33.15 -17.69
N LEU A 12 -1.43 -32.45 -17.58
CA LEU A 12 -1.08 -31.77 -16.34
C LEU A 12 -1.58 -30.32 -16.42
N PRO A 13 -2.29 -29.81 -15.40
CA PRO A 13 -2.58 -28.38 -15.35
C PRO A 13 -1.24 -27.63 -15.44
N SER A 14 -1.17 -26.62 -16.30
CA SER A 14 -0.01 -25.73 -16.35
C SER A 14 0.29 -25.27 -14.92
N GLN A 15 1.57 -25.21 -14.55
CA GLN A 15 2.00 -24.66 -13.25
C GLN A 15 1.17 -23.41 -12.95
N PRO A 16 0.55 -23.29 -11.76
CA PRO A 16 -0.33 -22.18 -11.46
C PRO A 16 0.45 -20.89 -11.70
N LYS A 17 -0.03 -20.08 -12.65
CA LYS A 17 0.62 -18.81 -12.98
C LYS A 17 0.62 -17.99 -11.69
N THR A 18 1.81 -17.70 -11.17
CA THR A 18 1.93 -16.88 -9.96
C THR A 18 1.54 -15.45 -10.33
N SER A 19 0.34 -15.03 -9.92
CA SER A 19 -0.12 -13.67 -10.15
C SER A 19 0.74 -12.69 -9.36
N SER A 20 1.39 -11.76 -10.05
CA SER A 20 2.05 -10.61 -9.45
C SER A 20 1.15 -9.37 -9.54
N MET A 21 1.25 -8.50 -8.55
CA MET A 21 0.53 -7.23 -8.50
C MET A 21 1.50 -6.11 -8.16
N ILE A 22 1.42 -5.00 -8.89
CA ILE A 22 2.11 -3.76 -8.55
C ILE A 22 1.07 -2.79 -8.02
N VAL A 23 1.34 -2.20 -6.87
CA VAL A 23 0.51 -1.15 -6.26
C VAL A 23 1.32 0.15 -6.31
N VAL A 24 0.73 1.18 -6.90
CA VAL A 24 1.27 2.53 -6.94
C VAL A 24 0.30 3.45 -6.22
N GLY A 25 0.81 4.29 -5.33
CA GLY A 25 -0.01 5.29 -4.64
C GLY A 25 0.66 5.79 -3.37
N THR A 26 -0.07 6.57 -2.59
CA THR A 26 0.46 7.18 -1.37
C THR A 26 0.57 6.18 -0.22
N MET A 27 1.69 6.23 0.49
CA MET A 27 1.79 5.89 1.90
C MET A 27 1.80 7.20 2.69
N ALA A 28 0.96 7.31 3.72
CA ALA A 28 0.64 8.61 4.32
C ALA A 28 0.51 8.55 5.84
N PHE A 29 0.57 9.73 6.46
CA PHE A 29 -0.07 9.99 7.74
C PHE A 29 -1.45 10.60 7.54
N ASP A 30 -2.44 10.01 8.19
CA ASP A 30 -3.80 10.53 8.20
C ASP A 30 -4.13 11.07 9.61
N SER A 31 -4.86 12.17 9.66
CA SER A 31 -5.56 12.62 10.86
C SER A 31 -7.06 12.58 10.61
N ILE A 32 -7.76 11.77 11.40
CA ILE A 32 -9.17 11.49 11.23
C ILE A 32 -9.95 12.08 12.41
N GLU A 33 -10.93 12.91 12.09
CA GLU A 33 -11.90 13.43 13.03
C GLU A 33 -13.28 12.84 12.73
N THR A 34 -14.02 12.53 13.78
CA THR A 34 -15.40 12.07 13.73
C THR A 34 -16.19 12.80 14.80
N PRO A 35 -17.54 12.79 14.77
CA PRO A 35 -18.34 13.37 15.84
C PRO A 35 -18.11 12.73 17.22
N PHE A 36 -17.44 11.58 17.28
CA PHE A 36 -17.26 10.78 18.48
C PHE A 36 -15.82 10.75 19.00
N GLY A 37 -14.88 11.35 18.26
CA GLY A 37 -13.47 11.35 18.64
C GLY A 37 -12.54 11.63 17.46
N LYS A 38 -11.25 11.73 17.77
CA LYS A 38 -10.20 12.03 16.82
C LYS A 38 -8.99 11.12 17.00
N SER A 39 -8.28 10.87 15.91
CA SER A 39 -6.99 10.20 15.89
C SER A 39 -6.05 10.98 14.98
N GLU A 40 -4.83 11.22 15.44
CA GLU A 40 -3.84 12.04 14.75
C GLU A 40 -2.62 11.19 14.38
N ASN A 41 -2.04 11.46 13.21
CA ASN A 41 -0.83 10.82 12.70
C ASN A 41 -0.91 9.28 12.65
N ILE A 42 -2.06 8.73 12.25
CA ILE A 42 -2.18 7.30 11.99
C ILE A 42 -1.62 6.96 10.61
N ILE A 43 -1.20 5.71 10.42
CA ILE A 43 -0.79 5.23 9.10
C ILE A 43 -2.01 5.11 8.19
N GLY A 44 -1.91 5.74 7.03
CA GLY A 44 -2.94 5.72 6.00
C GLY A 44 -2.35 5.65 4.59
N GLY A 45 -3.05 6.29 3.66
CA GLY A 45 -2.67 6.33 2.24
C GLY A 45 -3.19 5.12 1.47
N ALA A 46 -3.65 5.37 0.23
CA ALA A 46 -4.31 4.37 -0.60
C ALA A 46 -3.46 3.11 -0.82
N ALA A 47 -2.15 3.27 -1.04
CA ALA A 47 -1.28 2.14 -1.34
C ALA A 47 -1.07 1.22 -0.13
N THR A 48 -1.05 1.78 1.07
CA THR A 48 -1.03 1.00 2.32
C THR A 48 -2.27 0.11 2.42
N TYR A 49 -3.47 0.69 2.28
CA TYR A 49 -4.72 -0.06 2.37
C TYR A 49 -4.87 -1.12 1.28
N ILE A 50 -4.59 -0.75 0.01
CA ILE A 50 -4.66 -1.69 -1.12
C ILE A 50 -3.71 -2.86 -0.91
N SER A 51 -2.46 -2.58 -0.54
CA SER A 51 -1.44 -3.64 -0.39
C SER A 51 -1.77 -4.58 0.76
N LEU A 52 -2.18 -4.04 1.92
CA LEU A 52 -2.57 -4.86 3.07
C LEU A 52 -3.79 -5.72 2.77
N ALA A 53 -4.83 -5.17 2.14
CA ALA A 53 -6.01 -5.94 1.73
C ALA A 53 -5.65 -7.01 0.70
N ALA A 54 -4.89 -6.66 -0.33
CA ALA A 54 -4.47 -7.59 -1.38
C ALA A 54 -3.58 -8.73 -0.85
N SER A 55 -2.81 -8.51 0.22
CA SER A 55 -1.91 -9.52 0.81
C SER A 55 -2.61 -10.80 1.30
N TYR A 56 -3.93 -10.75 1.50
CA TYR A 56 -4.74 -11.92 1.82
C TYR A 56 -4.95 -12.86 0.62
N PHE A 57 -4.80 -12.35 -0.60
CA PHE A 57 -5.14 -13.06 -1.85
C PHE A 57 -3.94 -13.22 -2.79
N VAL A 58 -3.03 -12.25 -2.81
CA VAL A 58 -1.89 -12.20 -3.72
C VAL A 58 -0.60 -12.36 -2.92
N LYS A 59 0.27 -13.27 -3.37
CA LYS A 59 1.54 -13.58 -2.68
C LYS A 59 2.73 -12.74 -3.14
N ASN A 60 2.61 -12.05 -4.27
CA ASN A 60 3.69 -11.26 -4.86
C ASN A 60 3.19 -9.86 -5.17
N ILE A 61 3.16 -9.02 -4.13
CA ILE A 61 2.77 -7.61 -4.22
C ILE A 61 4.03 -6.76 -4.18
N ARG A 62 4.19 -5.87 -5.14
CA ARG A 62 5.30 -4.90 -5.17
C ARG A 62 4.73 -3.51 -5.01
N LEU A 63 5.19 -2.80 -3.99
CA LEU A 63 4.72 -1.47 -3.66
C LEU A 63 5.69 -0.42 -4.20
N VAL A 64 5.13 0.57 -4.88
CA VAL A 64 5.82 1.76 -5.38
C VAL A 64 5.17 2.99 -4.75
N SER A 65 5.96 3.75 -4.00
CA SER A 65 5.54 4.96 -3.30
C SER A 65 6.77 5.81 -2.97
N VAL A 66 6.55 7.01 -2.44
CA VAL A 66 7.57 7.80 -1.75
C VAL A 66 7.10 8.14 -0.34
N ILE A 67 8.02 8.17 0.61
CA ILE A 67 7.81 8.59 2.00
C ILE A 67 8.96 9.48 2.46
N GLY A 68 8.70 10.30 3.48
CA GLY A 68 9.73 11.06 4.18
C GLY A 68 10.48 10.19 5.20
N GLY A 69 11.58 10.71 5.75
CA GLY A 69 12.33 10.06 6.85
C GLY A 69 11.56 10.00 8.17
N ASP A 70 10.45 10.73 8.26
CA ASP A 70 9.51 10.72 9.38
C ASP A 70 8.59 9.47 9.41
N PHE A 71 8.55 8.67 8.33
CA PHE A 71 7.67 7.50 8.27
C PHE A 71 8.20 6.33 9.13
N PRO A 72 7.35 5.62 9.90
CA PRO A 72 7.85 4.62 10.86
C PRO A 72 8.44 3.39 10.16
N LYS A 73 9.67 3.03 10.52
CA LYS A 73 10.36 1.84 9.97
C LYS A 73 9.67 0.54 10.35
N GLU A 74 8.97 0.54 11.48
CA GLU A 74 8.15 -0.57 11.96
C GLU A 74 7.00 -0.86 10.98
N GLN A 75 6.43 0.16 10.35
CA GLN A 75 5.36 -0.01 9.37
C GLN A 75 5.88 -0.69 8.09
N ILE A 76 7.06 -0.30 7.60
CA ILE A 76 7.72 -0.96 6.47
C ILE A 76 8.00 -2.43 6.82
N SER A 77 8.53 -2.68 8.02
CA SER A 77 8.80 -4.03 8.50
C SER A 77 7.52 -4.87 8.60
N PHE A 78 6.43 -4.29 9.11
CA PHE A 78 5.13 -4.94 9.17
C PHE A 78 4.60 -5.31 7.78
N MET A 79 4.65 -4.38 6.81
CA MET A 79 4.20 -4.67 5.45
C MET A 79 5.03 -5.79 4.79
N ASN A 80 6.35 -5.79 4.99
CA ASN A 80 7.22 -6.87 4.53
C ASN A 80 6.86 -8.22 5.16
N GLN A 81 6.53 -8.27 6.46
CA GLN A 81 6.04 -9.49 7.13
C GLN A 81 4.72 -10.00 6.55
N ARG A 82 3.90 -9.12 5.95
CA ARG A 82 2.67 -9.49 5.25
C ARG A 82 2.91 -9.98 3.81
N GLY A 83 4.16 -10.04 3.34
CA GLY A 83 4.53 -10.49 1.99
C GLY A 83 4.42 -9.40 0.93
N ILE A 84 4.42 -8.13 1.34
CA ILE A 84 4.43 -6.97 0.43
C ILE A 84 5.89 -6.54 0.26
N HIS A 85 6.39 -6.50 -0.97
CA HIS A 85 7.75 -6.05 -1.26
C HIS A 85 7.80 -4.53 -1.34
N THR A 86 8.55 -3.90 -0.44
CA THR A 86 8.68 -2.43 -0.34
C THR A 86 9.94 -1.89 -1.03
N ASP A 87 10.64 -2.68 -1.83
CA ASP A 87 11.88 -2.24 -2.52
C ASP A 87 11.67 -1.05 -3.47
N GLY A 88 10.42 -0.82 -3.91
CA GLY A 88 10.02 0.32 -4.74
C GLY A 88 9.58 1.55 -3.95
N VAL A 89 9.69 1.54 -2.62
CA VAL A 89 9.37 2.69 -1.78
C VAL A 89 10.61 3.58 -1.63
N GLN A 90 10.58 4.77 -2.23
CA GLN A 90 11.64 5.77 -2.04
C GLN A 90 11.52 6.41 -0.66
N ILE A 91 12.64 6.59 0.04
CA ILE A 91 12.70 7.29 1.33
C ILE A 91 13.50 8.57 1.14
N LYS A 92 12.89 9.73 1.39
CA LYS A 92 13.53 11.04 1.39
C LYS A 92 13.82 11.44 2.84
N GLU A 93 15.00 11.05 3.34
CA GLU A 93 15.37 11.08 4.77
C GLU A 93 15.15 12.45 5.46
N ASP A 94 15.37 13.56 4.75
CA ASP A 94 15.26 14.92 5.31
C ASP A 94 13.91 15.61 5.02
N GLU A 95 12.96 14.89 4.44
CA GLU A 95 11.65 15.41 4.04
C GLU A 95 10.50 14.75 4.80
N LYS A 96 9.30 15.36 4.71
CA LYS A 96 8.09 14.85 5.37
C LYS A 96 7.29 13.94 4.45
N SER A 97 6.65 12.93 5.03
CA SER A 97 5.69 12.08 4.32
C SER A 97 4.44 12.85 3.90
N PHE A 98 3.72 12.34 2.91
CA PHE A 98 2.40 12.87 2.56
C PHE A 98 1.48 12.86 3.78
N PHE A 99 0.74 13.96 3.99
CA PHE A 99 -0.18 14.11 5.10
C PHE A 99 -1.58 14.50 4.62
N TRP A 100 -2.59 13.84 5.18
CA TRP A 100 -3.98 14.16 4.94
C TRP A 100 -4.75 14.29 6.26
N LYS A 101 -5.65 15.28 6.32
CA LYS A 101 -6.61 15.40 7.42
C LYS A 101 -8.02 15.45 6.88
N GLY A 102 -8.91 14.63 7.45
CA GLY A 102 -10.33 14.67 7.13
C GLY A 102 -11.22 14.59 8.35
N SER A 103 -12.45 15.09 8.17
CA SER A 103 -13.49 15.04 9.20
C SER A 103 -14.75 14.40 8.64
N TYR A 104 -15.20 13.34 9.30
CA TYR A 104 -16.44 12.64 8.99
C TYR A 104 -17.63 13.32 9.68
N HIS A 105 -18.81 13.16 9.09
CA HIS A 105 -20.06 13.65 9.66
C HIS A 105 -20.82 12.53 10.41
N LEU A 106 -22.01 12.85 10.93
CA LEU A 106 -22.84 11.92 11.71
C LEU A 106 -23.30 10.68 10.92
N ASP A 107 -23.34 10.77 9.59
CA ASP A 107 -23.64 9.63 8.72
C ASP A 107 -22.48 8.60 8.69
N MET A 108 -21.31 8.96 9.22
CA MET A 108 -20.09 8.14 9.26
C MET A 108 -19.67 7.60 7.89
N ASN A 109 -19.95 8.36 6.83
CA ASN A 109 -19.66 7.97 5.46
C ASN A 109 -19.05 9.14 4.69
N THR A 110 -19.80 10.24 4.57
CA THR A 110 -19.29 11.46 3.95
C THR A 110 -18.26 12.15 4.84
N ARG A 111 -17.33 12.85 4.18
CA ARG A 111 -16.23 13.53 4.85
C ARG A 111 -15.72 14.71 4.05
N ASP A 112 -15.22 15.69 4.78
CA ASP A 112 -14.47 16.81 4.22
C ASP A 112 -12.97 16.51 4.28
N THR A 113 -12.24 16.93 3.25
CA THR A 113 -10.78 17.06 3.30
C THR A 113 -10.45 18.43 3.88
N LEU A 114 -9.82 18.43 5.05
CA LEU A 114 -9.46 19.66 5.76
C LEU A 114 -8.03 20.11 5.42
N VAL A 115 -7.11 19.16 5.25
CA VAL A 115 -5.70 19.43 4.92
C VAL A 115 -5.21 18.38 3.93
N THR A 116 -4.41 18.81 2.97
CA THR A 116 -3.60 17.93 2.13
C THR A 116 -2.23 18.56 1.94
N GLU A 117 -1.21 17.92 2.48
CA GLU A 117 0.19 18.32 2.28
C GLU A 117 0.85 17.27 1.40
N LEU A 118 1.17 17.66 0.17
CA LEU A 118 1.78 16.75 -0.79
C LEU A 118 3.18 16.29 -0.32
N ASN A 119 3.96 17.21 0.27
CA ASN A 119 5.32 16.96 0.74
C ASN A 119 6.14 16.18 -0.31
N VAL A 120 6.80 15.09 0.07
CA VAL A 120 7.60 14.25 -0.85
C VAL A 120 6.85 13.81 -2.12
N LEU A 121 5.51 13.70 -2.06
CA LEU A 121 4.71 13.31 -3.22
C LEU A 121 4.76 14.36 -4.34
N ALA A 122 4.94 15.65 -4.02
CA ALA A 122 4.99 16.71 -5.01
C ALA A 122 6.21 16.61 -5.94
N ALA A 123 7.27 15.91 -5.51
CA ALA A 123 8.50 15.71 -6.25
C ALA A 123 8.74 14.23 -6.64
N PHE A 124 7.71 13.39 -6.57
CA PHE A 124 7.83 11.96 -6.89
C PHE A 124 7.92 11.71 -8.40
N ASP A 125 8.90 10.89 -8.80
CA ASP A 125 9.21 10.50 -10.18
C ASP A 125 9.24 8.98 -10.40
#